data_AF-A0A356Z5Z5-F1
#
_entry.id   AF-A0A356Z5Z5-F1
#
_cell.length_a   1.000
_cell.length_b   1.000
_cell.length_c   1.000
_cell.angle_alpha   90.00
_cell.angle_beta   90.00
_cell.angle_gamma   90.00
#
_symmetry.space_group_name_H-M   'P 1'
#
loop_
_entity.id
_entity.type
_entity.pdbx_description
1 polymer ?
#
loop_
_entity_poly.entity_id
_entity_poly.type
_entity_poly.pdbx_seq_one_letter_code
_entity_poly.pdbx_strand_id
1 'polypeptide(L)' 'SMGLQIARLCKMYYGWDRYVVYRDIVNPVKLDTDHPVMVKNTAWAEQQELLSSGYRGFSQFGDEHGIKIMYARIL' A
#
# COMPACT_ATOMS: atom_id res chain seq x y z
N SER A 1 6.07 12.66 -0.51
CA SER A 1 4.93 11.78 -0.17
C SER A 1 3.64 12.53 -0.43
N MET A 2 2.73 12.00 -1.27
CA MET A 2 1.46 12.67 -1.62
C MET A 2 0.37 12.57 -0.53
N GLY A 3 0.68 11.98 0.63
CA GLY A 3 -0.23 11.89 1.78
C GLY A 3 -1.42 10.94 1.58
N LEU A 4 -1.45 10.17 0.50
CA LEU A 4 -2.46 9.15 0.22
C LEU A 4 -1.95 7.78 0.67
N GLN A 5 -2.83 7.01 1.32
CA GLN A 5 -2.55 5.68 1.83
C GLN A 5 -3.39 4.65 1.09
N ILE A 6 -2.75 3.61 0.53
CA ILE A 6 -3.42 2.42 0.02
C ILE A 6 -3.99 1.65 1.20
N ALA A 7 -5.31 1.52 1.23
CA ALA A 7 -6.02 0.83 2.30
C ALA A 7 -6.79 -0.40 1.84
N ARG A 8 -7.01 -0.53 0.53
CA ARG A 8 -7.61 -1.73 -0.05
C ARG A 8 -7.03 -1.97 -1.44
N LEU A 9 -7.07 -3.24 -1.81
CA LEU A 9 -6.71 -3.72 -3.13
C LEU A 9 -7.91 -4.56 -3.64
N CYS A 10 -8.39 -4.29 -4.85
CA CYS A 10 -9.60 -4.91 -5.42
C CYS A 10 -9.33 -5.49 -6.82
N LYS A 11 -9.79 -6.72 -7.06
CA LYS A 11 -9.77 -7.33 -8.40
C LYS A 11 -10.91 -6.72 -9.21
N MET A 12 -10.60 -6.37 -10.44
CA MET A 12 -11.54 -5.87 -11.43
C MET A 12 -11.74 -6.90 -12.55
N TYR A 13 -12.70 -6.61 -13.43
CA TYR A 13 -12.89 -7.35 -14.67
C TYR A 13 -11.58 -7.41 -15.48
N TYR A 14 -11.41 -8.49 -16.24
CA TYR A 14 -10.23 -8.72 -17.09
C TYR A 14 -8.89 -8.82 -16.36
N GLY A 15 -8.89 -9.11 -15.05
CA GLY A 15 -7.66 -9.37 -14.28
C GLY A 15 -6.92 -8.11 -13.85
N TRP A 16 -7.57 -6.94 -13.90
CA TRP A 16 -6.99 -5.67 -13.48
C TRP A 16 -7.07 -5.51 -11.97
N ASP A 17 -6.05 -4.85 -11.39
CA ASP A 17 -5.98 -4.58 -9.95
C ASP A 17 -6.20 -3.08 -9.70
N ARG A 18 -7.05 -2.74 -8.71
CA ARG A 18 -7.29 -1.36 -8.31
C ARG A 18 -6.95 -1.15 -6.84
N TYR A 19 -6.12 -0.16 -6.57
CA TYR A 19 -5.89 0.37 -5.23
C TYR A 19 -7.03 1.33 -4.84
N VAL A 20 -7.54 1.17 -3.62
CA VAL A 20 -8.34 2.20 -2.96
C VAL A 20 -7.39 2.96 -2.05
N VAL A 21 -7.19 4.23 -2.38
CA VAL A 21 -6.35 5.15 -1.63
C VAL A 21 -7.20 6.19 -0.92
N TYR A 22 -6.84 6.55 0.30
CA TYR A 22 -7.46 7.68 0.99
C TYR A 22 -6.44 8.47 1.80
N ARG A 23 -6.80 9.71 2.12
CA ARG A 23 -6.13 10.53 3.12
C ARG A 23 -7.17 10.96 4.12
N ASP A 24 -7.05 10.48 5.35
CA ASP A 24 -7.89 11.00 6.42
C ASP A 24 -7.30 12.36 6.85
N ILE A 25 -8.05 13.42 6.58
CA ILE A 25 -7.67 14.80 6.92
C ILE A 25 -8.07 15.11 8.38
N VAL A 26 -9.11 14.45 8.89
CA VAL A 26 -9.68 14.71 10.22
C VAL A 26 -8.89 13.94 11.28
N ASN A 27 -8.63 12.66 11.03
CA ASN A 27 -7.87 11.78 11.91
C ASN A 27 -6.76 11.06 11.13
N PRO A 28 -5.64 11.76 10.83
CA PRO A 28 -4.58 11.19 10.03
C PRO A 28 -3.99 9.97 10.73
N VAL A 29 -4.10 8.82 10.06
CA VAL A 29 -3.49 7.56 10.48
C VAL A 29 -1.97 7.73 10.50
N LYS A 30 -1.36 7.53 11.66
CA LYS A 30 0.09 7.51 11.82
C LYS A 30 0.62 6.15 11.38
N LEU A 31 1.70 6.17 10.61
CA LEU A 31 2.37 4.97 10.12
C LEU A 31 3.78 4.89 10.71
N ASP A 32 4.21 3.69 11.07
CA ASP A 32 5.59 3.40 11.42
C ASP A 32 6.45 3.37 10.14
N THR A 33 6.85 4.55 9.67
CA THR A 33 7.65 4.69 8.44
C THR A 33 9.13 4.37 8.64
N ASP A 34 9.57 4.13 9.88
CA ASP A 34 10.95 3.77 10.21
C ASP A 34 11.22 2.28 9.92
N HIS A 35 10.16 1.45 9.91
CA HIS A 35 10.22 0.02 9.64
C HIS A 35 9.32 -0.40 8.45
N PRO A 36 9.56 0.13 7.24
CA PRO A 36 8.71 -0.19 6.09
C PRO A 36 8.99 -1.59 5.54
N VAL A 37 7.94 -2.24 5.04
CA VAL A 37 8.00 -3.47 4.26
C VAL A 37 7.82 -3.13 2.78
N MET A 38 8.72 -3.64 1.93
CA MET A 38 8.66 -3.43 0.49
C MET A 38 8.14 -4.68 -0.21
N VAL A 39 7.13 -4.50 -1.05
CA VAL A 39 6.53 -5.57 -1.86
C VAL A 39 6.36 -5.12 -3.30
N LYS A 40 6.44 -6.06 -4.25
CA LYS A 40 6.17 -5.76 -5.66
C LYS A 40 4.70 -5.40 -5.85
N ASN A 41 4.40 -4.46 -6.74
CA ASN A 41 3.01 -4.11 -7.07
C ASN A 41 2.22 -5.28 -7.69
N THR A 42 2.92 -6.29 -8.22
CA THR A 42 2.34 -7.52 -8.78
C THR A 42 2.14 -8.63 -7.74
N ALA A 43 2.70 -8.51 -6.53
CA ALA A 43 2.58 -9.50 -5.47
C ALA A 43 1.23 -9.34 -4.75
N TRP A 44 0.14 -9.74 -5.41
CA TRP A 44 -1.23 -9.51 -4.94
C TRP A 44 -1.49 -10.09 -3.54
N ALA A 45 -1.12 -11.34 -3.32
CA ALA A 45 -1.40 -12.05 -2.06
C ALA A 45 -0.70 -11.39 -0.87
N GLU A 46 0.59 -11.07 -1.02
CA GLU A 46 1.39 -10.40 0.00
C GLU A 46 0.84 -9.01 0.34
N GLN A 47 0.44 -8.24 -0.69
CA GLN A 47 -0.18 -6.93 -0.48
C GLN A 47 -1.53 -7.04 0.26
N GLN A 48 -2.36 -8.03 -0.05
CA GLN A 48 -3.62 -8.27 0.65
C GLN A 48 -3.40 -8.67 2.11
N GLU A 49 -2.41 -9.50 2.38
CA GLU A 49 -2.05 -9.91 3.73
C GLU A 49 -1.63 -8.69 4.56
N LEU A 50 -0.70 -7.87 4.05
CA LEU A 50 -0.28 -6.64 4.72
C LEU A 50 -1.46 -5.70 5.02
N LEU A 51 -2.34 -5.46 4.04
CA LEU A 51 -3.52 -4.61 4.22
C LEU A 51 -4.47 -5.15 5.30
N SER A 52 -4.65 -6.46 5.34
CA SER A 52 -5.47 -7.18 6.34
C SER A 52 -4.82 -7.16 7.72
N SER A 53 -3.49 -7.14 7.79
CA SER A 53 -2.70 -7.13 9.04
C SER A 53 -2.41 -5.72 9.59
N GLY A 54 -3.18 -4.71 9.15
CA GLY A 54 -3.07 -3.36 9.69
C GLY A 54 -1.92 -2.53 9.12
N TYR A 55 -1.43 -2.86 7.92
CA TYR A 55 -0.50 -2.02 7.18
C TYR A 55 -1.22 -1.14 6.17
N ARG A 56 -0.57 -0.05 5.76
CA ARG A 56 -1.01 0.82 4.67
C ARG A 56 0.15 1.08 3.71
N GLY A 57 -0.15 1.03 2.41
CA GLY A 57 0.82 1.43 1.39
C GLY A 57 0.92 2.94 1.36
N PHE A 58 2.12 3.51 1.40
CA PHE A 58 2.29 4.98 1.54
C PHE A 58 3.28 5.60 0.54
N SER A 59 4.05 4.77 -0.16
CA SER A 59 4.97 5.21 -1.20
C SER A 59 5.09 4.13 -2.26
N GLN A 60 5.38 4.55 -3.50
CA GLN A 60 5.73 3.65 -4.59
C GLN A 60 6.96 4.18 -5.31
N PHE A 61 7.80 3.26 -5.81
CA PHE A 61 8.94 3.61 -6.66
C PHE A 61 9.20 2.48 -7.66
N GLY A 62 9.79 2.82 -8.79
CA GLY A 62 10.22 1.87 -9.80
C GLY A 62 11.73 1.68 -9.76
N ASP A 63 12.17 0.45 -9.93
CA ASP A 63 13.57 0.09 -10.18
C ASP A 63 13.69 -0.89 -11.36
N GLU A 64 14.90 -1.37 -11.62
CA GLU A 64 15.20 -2.34 -12.69
C GLU A 64 14.42 -3.66 -12.57
N HIS A 65 13.83 -3.96 -11.41
CA HIS A 65 13.03 -5.14 -11.13
C HIS A 65 11.52 -4.87 -11.11
N GLY A 66 11.09 -3.67 -11.50
CA GLY A 66 9.68 -3.27 -11.62
C GLY A 66 9.23 -2.28 -10.55
N ILE A 67 7.93 -2.21 -10.30
CA ILE A 67 7.33 -1.27 -9.34
C ILE A 67 7.23 -1.93 -7.97
N LYS A 68 7.75 -1.25 -6.95
CA LYS A 68 7.64 -1.63 -5.55
C LYS A 68 6.76 -0.63 -4.80
N ILE A 69 6.03 -1.14 -3.82
CA ILE A 69 5.18 -0.38 -2.92
C ILE A 69 5.71 -0.58 -1.50
N MET A 70 5.82 0.52 -0.77
CA MET A 70 6.20 0.53 0.63
C MET A 70 4.96 0.52 1.50
N TYR A 71 4.92 -0.43 2.43
CA TYR A 71 3.89 -0.59 3.44
C TYR A 71 4.46 -0.29 4.82
N ALA A 72 3.71 0.40 5.65
CA ALA A 72 4.05 0.65 7.05
C ALA A 72 2.86 0.30 7.94
N ARG A 73 3.16 -0.14 9.16
CA ARG A 73 2.14 -0.53 10.14
C ARG A 73 1.45 0.71 10.68
N ILE A 74 0.14 0.62 10.89
CA ILE A 74 -0.61 1.66 11.61
C ILE A 74 -0.20 1.65 13.08
N LEU A 75 0.08 2.83 13.64
CA LEU A 75 0.35 3.05 15.06
C LEU A 75 -0.94 3.19 15.86
#